data_AF-A0A970GF83-F1
#
_entry.id   AF-A0A970GF83-F1
#
_cell.length_a   1.000
_cell.length_b   1.000
_cell.length_c   1.000
_cell.angle_alpha   90.00
_cell.angle_beta   90.00
_cell.angle_gamma   90.00
#
_symmetry.space_group_name_H-M   'P 1'
#
loop_
_entity.id
_entity.type
_entity.pdbx_description
1 polymer ?
#
loop_
_entity_poly.entity_id
_entity_poly.type
_entity_poly.pdbx_seq_one_letter_code
_entity_poly.pdbx_strand_id
1 'polypeptide(L)'
;TAIAEHKKELQTKQQEIEELNKRIELLQKSPQNFTRNMELRRLQAMQKMVIDRTQELKELINSLLVEYHKKFSMSFAIIIFVLIGIPLGLMTRTSGIGMSFSVSSIIFLVYYIALNGGEQLADKGFMPPFLAMWLANIIFLILAVLLIIGSIKEKRLLDMPTLMWKIKHYRNRKAPVPDEIVH
;
A
#
# COMPACT_ATOMS: atom_id res chain seq x y z
N THR A 1 2.38 -7.10 21.70
CA THR A 1 1.31 -6.93 20.69
C THR A 1 0.89 -8.30 20.19
N ALA A 2 -0.39 -8.53 19.87
CA ALA A 2 -0.93 -9.84 19.47
C ALA A 2 -0.12 -10.51 18.32
N ILE A 3 0.44 -9.72 17.40
CA ILE A 3 1.31 -10.20 16.32
C ILE A 3 2.60 -10.86 16.84
N ALA A 4 3.20 -10.33 17.91
CA ALA A 4 4.41 -10.88 18.51
C ALA A 4 4.13 -12.21 19.22
N GLU A 5 2.95 -12.35 19.81
CA GLU A 5 2.50 -13.57 20.47
C GLU A 5 2.26 -14.70 19.45
N HIS A 6 1.52 -14.42 18.37
CA HIS A 6 1.32 -15.38 17.30
C HIS A 6 2.63 -15.74 16.56
N LYS A 7 3.57 -14.81 16.39
CA LYS A 7 4.92 -15.15 15.87
C LYS A 7 5.68 -16.11 16.78
N LYS A 8 5.56 -15.92 18.10
CA LYS A 8 6.20 -16.79 19.09
C LYS A 8 5.57 -18.19 19.08
N GLU A 9 4.24 -18.26 19.01
CA GLU A 9 3.50 -19.51 18.82
C GLU A 9 3.90 -20.23 17.53
N LEU A 10 4.10 -19.48 16.44
CA LEU A 10 4.56 -20.02 15.16
C LEU A 10 5.96 -20.66 15.27
N GLN A 11 6.87 -20.01 16.00
CA GLN A 11 8.22 -20.53 16.25
C GLN A 11 8.18 -21.82 17.07
N THR A 12 7.37 -21.87 18.13
CA THR A 12 7.20 -23.07 18.95
C THR A 12 6.64 -24.24 18.13
N LYS A 13 5.64 -23.98 17.29
CA LYS A 13 5.06 -25.00 16.39
C LYS A 13 6.06 -25.48 15.33
N GLN A 14 6.93 -24.59 14.83
CA GLN A 14 8.00 -24.98 13.91
C GLN A 14 9.05 -25.88 14.58
N GLN A 15 9.40 -25.60 15.83
CA GLN A 15 10.28 -26.48 16.61
C GLN A 15 9.63 -27.86 16.85
N GLU A 16 8.33 -27.90 17.13
CA GLU A 16 7.56 -29.14 17.30
C GLU A 16 7.55 -29.99 16.02
N ILE A 17 7.39 -29.35 14.84
CA ILE A 17 7.49 -30.02 13.53
C ILE A 17 8.89 -30.61 13.31
N GLU A 18 9.95 -29.86 13.65
CA GLU A 18 11.32 -30.31 13.46
C GLU A 18 11.66 -31.52 14.35
N GLU A 19 11.16 -31.52 15.59
CA GLU A 19 11.30 -32.65 16.50
C GLU A 19 10.55 -33.89 16.01
N LEU A 20 9.32 -33.72 15.52
CA LEU A 20 8.54 -34.80 14.93
C LEU A 20 9.24 -35.40 13.69
N ASN A 21 9.83 -34.56 12.83
CA ASN A 21 10.60 -35.01 11.67
C ASN A 21 11.79 -35.88 12.10
N LYS A 22 12.54 -35.47 13.13
CA LYS A 22 13.65 -36.27 13.68
C LYS A 22 13.17 -37.61 14.22
N ARG A 23 12.05 -37.65 14.97
CA ARG A 23 11.50 -38.90 15.51
C ARG A 23 11.04 -39.85 14.40
N ILE A 24 10.39 -39.33 13.37
CA ILE A 24 9.96 -40.11 12.19
C ILE A 24 11.18 -40.69 11.46
N GLU A 25 12.25 -39.90 11.27
CA GLU A 25 13.48 -40.36 10.63
C GLU A 25 14.19 -41.46 11.44
N LEU A 26 14.25 -41.31 12.77
CA LEU A 26 14.80 -42.32 13.68
C LEU A 26 14.00 -43.63 13.61
N LEU A 27 12.67 -43.55 13.62
CA LEU A 27 11.79 -44.71 13.47
C LEU A 27 11.91 -45.36 12.10
N GLN A 28 12.21 -44.58 11.05
CA GLN A 28 12.45 -45.11 9.72
C GLN A 28 13.71 -46.00 9.63
N LYS A 29 14.72 -45.72 10.46
CA LYS A 29 15.99 -46.48 10.53
C LYS A 29 15.90 -47.76 11.39
N SER A 30 14.82 -47.96 12.16
CA SER A 30 14.62 -49.11 13.07
C SER A 30 14.02 -50.34 12.34
N PRO A 31 14.32 -51.60 12.70
CA PRO A 31 13.81 -52.79 11.99
C PRO A 31 12.26 -52.84 11.86
N GLN A 32 11.76 -53.37 10.74
CA GLN A 32 10.34 -53.30 10.38
C GLN A 32 9.46 -54.28 11.18
N ASN A 33 8.65 -53.75 12.10
CA ASN A 33 7.65 -54.50 12.87
C ASN A 33 6.24 -53.89 12.66
N PHE A 34 5.17 -54.68 12.83
CA PHE A 34 3.77 -54.22 12.66
C PHE A 34 3.45 -52.95 13.46
N THR A 35 3.98 -52.82 14.68
CA THR A 35 3.84 -51.65 15.57
C THR A 35 4.36 -50.36 14.92
N ARG A 36 5.45 -50.43 14.13
CA ARG A 36 6.06 -49.27 13.45
C ARG A 36 5.10 -48.63 12.45
N ASN A 37 4.36 -49.43 11.68
CA ASN A 37 3.43 -48.90 10.67
C ASN A 37 2.25 -48.16 11.30
N MET A 38 1.81 -48.60 12.49
CA MET A 38 0.74 -47.94 13.24
C MET A 38 1.23 -46.63 13.90
N GLU A 39 2.44 -46.64 14.46
CA GLU A 39 3.07 -45.41 14.98
C GLU A 39 3.37 -44.38 13.89
N LEU A 40 3.87 -44.81 12.72
CA LEU A 40 4.12 -43.92 11.59
C LEU A 40 2.85 -43.22 11.12
N ARG A 41 1.73 -43.96 11.01
CA ARG A 41 0.44 -43.35 10.64
C ARG A 41 -0.04 -42.35 11.68
N ARG A 42 0.14 -42.64 12.98
CA ARG A 42 -0.22 -41.72 14.07
C ARG A 42 0.64 -40.45 14.05
N LEU A 43 1.96 -40.60 13.87
CA LEU A 43 2.89 -39.47 13.81
C LEU A 43 2.67 -38.62 12.56
N GLN A 44 2.37 -39.24 11.41
CA GLN A 44 2.00 -38.52 10.19
C GLN A 44 0.66 -37.76 10.35
N ALA A 45 -0.33 -38.35 11.04
CA ALA A 45 -1.57 -37.66 11.35
C ALA A 45 -1.36 -36.47 12.29
N MET A 46 -0.52 -36.62 13.33
CA MET A 46 -0.13 -35.51 14.21
C MET A 46 0.64 -34.43 13.45
N GLN A 47 1.61 -34.82 12.62
CA GLN A 47 2.38 -33.90 11.79
C GLN A 47 1.46 -33.10 10.87
N LYS A 48 0.49 -33.75 10.22
CA LYS A 48 -0.49 -33.08 9.35
C LYS A 48 -1.33 -32.07 10.12
N MET A 49 -1.86 -32.44 11.30
CA MET A 49 -2.62 -31.51 12.16
C MET A 49 -1.78 -30.30 12.58
N VAL A 50 -0.50 -30.51 12.93
CA VAL A 50 0.40 -29.41 13.31
C VAL A 50 0.68 -28.51 12.11
N ILE A 51 0.92 -29.08 10.92
CA ILE A 51 1.14 -28.33 9.67
C ILE A 51 -0.08 -27.46 9.35
N ASP A 52 -1.29 -28.05 9.35
CA ASP A 52 -2.54 -27.35 9.06
C ASP A 52 -2.74 -26.19 10.05
N ARG A 53 -2.48 -26.42 11.35
CA ARG A 53 -2.55 -25.37 12.37
C ARG A 53 -1.53 -24.24 12.16
N THR A 54 -0.31 -24.56 11.72
CA THR A 54 0.67 -23.53 11.36
C THR A 54 0.26 -22.73 10.13
N GLN A 55 -0.42 -23.33 9.16
CA GLN A 55 -0.93 -22.60 7.99
C GLN A 55 -2.02 -21.62 8.42
N GLU A 56 -2.99 -22.06 9.22
CA GLU A 56 -4.04 -21.19 9.78
C GLU A 56 -3.44 -19.99 10.53
N LEU A 57 -2.44 -20.23 11.39
CA LEU A 57 -1.76 -19.17 12.13
C LEU A 57 -1.01 -18.19 11.21
N LYS A 58 -0.37 -18.67 10.14
CA LYS A 58 0.30 -17.79 9.15
C LYS A 58 -0.70 -16.90 8.43
N GLU A 59 -1.83 -17.45 8.01
CA GLU A 59 -2.91 -16.71 7.34
C GLU A 59 -3.44 -15.61 8.27
N LEU A 60 -3.67 -15.93 9.54
CA LEU A 60 -4.15 -14.97 10.53
C LEU A 60 -3.14 -13.82 10.75
N ILE A 61 -1.85 -14.15 10.88
CA ILE A 61 -0.77 -13.14 11.02
C ILE A 61 -0.69 -12.25 9.78
N ASN A 62 -0.78 -12.83 8.58
CA ASN A 62 -0.75 -12.07 7.34
C ASN A 62 -1.94 -11.11 7.25
N SER A 63 -3.15 -11.56 7.53
CA SER A 63 -4.35 -10.71 7.55
C SER A 63 -4.21 -9.54 8.53
N LEU A 64 -3.73 -9.79 9.75
CA LEU A 64 -3.47 -8.73 10.74
C LEU A 64 -2.41 -7.72 10.25
N LEU A 65 -1.36 -8.19 9.58
CA LEU A 65 -0.35 -7.32 8.99
C LEU A 65 -0.90 -6.50 7.82
N VAL A 66 -1.74 -7.09 6.96
CA VAL A 66 -2.45 -6.36 5.88
C VAL A 66 -3.27 -5.24 6.49
N GLU A 67 -4.10 -5.54 7.49
CA GLU A 67 -4.97 -4.54 8.12
C GLU A 67 -4.16 -3.39 8.74
N TYR A 68 -3.04 -3.71 9.39
CA TYR A 68 -2.14 -2.71 9.94
C TYR A 68 -1.58 -1.79 8.85
N HIS A 69 -0.99 -2.34 7.79
CA HIS A 69 -0.40 -1.54 6.70
C HIS A 69 -1.44 -0.79 5.88
N LYS A 70 -2.66 -1.35 5.75
CA LYS A 70 -3.79 -0.71 5.07
C LYS A 70 -4.16 0.61 5.75
N LYS A 71 -4.25 0.61 7.09
CA LYS A 71 -4.56 1.83 7.86
C LYS A 71 -3.53 2.94 7.63
N PHE A 72 -2.24 2.62 7.66
CA PHE A 72 -1.18 3.58 7.36
C PHE A 72 -1.18 4.04 5.90
N SER A 73 -1.38 3.11 4.98
CA SER A 73 -1.44 3.38 3.54
C SER A 73 -2.57 4.36 3.21
N MET A 74 -3.75 4.19 3.81
CA MET A 74 -4.87 5.13 3.63
C MET A 74 -4.54 6.54 4.11
N SER A 75 -3.85 6.70 5.26
CA SER A 75 -3.44 8.03 5.73
C SER A 75 -2.46 8.70 4.76
N PHE A 76 -1.52 7.95 4.21
CA PHE A 76 -0.55 8.47 3.23
C PHE A 76 -1.22 8.84 1.90
N ALA A 77 -2.26 8.11 1.49
CA ALA A 77 -3.04 8.40 0.29
C ALA A 77 -3.68 9.80 0.30
N ILE A 78 -4.06 10.31 1.47
CA ILE A 78 -4.60 11.67 1.61
C ILE A 78 -3.57 12.70 1.13
N ILE A 79 -2.30 12.53 1.49
CA ILE A 79 -1.22 13.42 1.05
C ILE A 79 -1.06 13.35 -0.48
N ILE A 80 -1.09 12.14 -1.04
CA ILE A 80 -1.00 11.93 -2.49
C ILE A 80 -2.17 12.60 -3.22
N PHE A 81 -3.40 12.47 -2.71
CA PHE A 81 -4.58 13.11 -3.31
C PHE A 81 -4.50 14.63 -3.25
N VAL A 82 -3.96 15.22 -2.18
CA VAL A 82 -3.70 16.67 -2.13
C VAL A 82 -2.69 17.07 -3.20
N LEU A 83 -1.61 16.30 -3.37
CA LEU A 83 -0.59 16.55 -4.41
C LEU A 83 -1.16 16.46 -5.84
N ILE A 84 -2.12 15.57 -6.08
CA ILE A 84 -2.82 15.46 -7.36
C ILE A 84 -3.85 16.60 -7.52
N GLY A 85 -4.57 16.93 -6.44
CA GLY A 85 -5.65 17.90 -6.44
C GLY A 85 -5.19 19.34 -6.67
N ILE A 86 -4.01 19.73 -6.16
CA ILE A 86 -3.44 21.08 -6.36
C ILE A 86 -3.26 21.41 -7.86
N PRO A 87 -2.46 20.67 -8.64
CA PRO A 87 -2.26 20.97 -10.05
C PRO A 87 -3.54 20.79 -10.88
N LEU A 88 -4.38 19.78 -10.57
CA LEU A 88 -5.66 19.60 -11.25
C LEU A 88 -6.58 20.80 -11.03
N GLY A 89 -6.75 21.25 -9.78
CA GLY A 89 -7.58 22.41 -9.46
C GLY A 89 -7.05 23.72 -10.08
N LEU A 90 -5.73 23.85 -10.23
CA LEU A 90 -5.12 24.97 -10.95
C LEU A 90 -5.36 24.91 -12.46
N MET A 91 -5.33 23.73 -13.07
CA MET A 91 -5.54 23.53 -14.51
C MET A 91 -7.01 23.70 -14.88
N THR A 92 -7.95 23.22 -14.06
CA THR A 92 -9.39 23.30 -14.34
C THR A 92 -10.01 24.67 -14.02
N ARG A 93 -9.24 25.74 -13.82
CA ARG A 93 -9.79 27.07 -13.47
C ARG A 93 -10.77 27.64 -14.51
N THR A 94 -10.73 27.14 -15.75
CA THR A 94 -11.61 27.52 -16.87
C THR A 94 -12.83 26.59 -17.00
N SER A 95 -12.81 25.42 -16.37
CA SER A 95 -13.87 24.41 -16.43
C SER A 95 -14.59 24.40 -15.08
N GLY A 96 -15.89 24.69 -15.04
CA GLY A 96 -16.63 24.91 -13.78
C GLY A 96 -16.44 23.84 -12.70
N ILE A 97 -16.77 24.18 -11.44
CA ILE A 97 -16.55 23.39 -10.21
C ILE A 97 -16.89 21.88 -10.37
N GLY A 98 -17.92 21.55 -11.15
CA GLY A 98 -18.32 20.17 -11.43
C GLY A 98 -17.26 19.34 -12.15
N MET A 99 -16.47 19.91 -13.06
CA MET A 99 -15.44 19.16 -13.80
C MET A 99 -14.29 18.71 -12.89
N SER A 100 -13.80 19.60 -12.02
CA SER A 100 -12.76 19.24 -11.03
C SER A 100 -13.24 18.15 -10.06
N PHE A 101 -14.51 18.20 -9.65
CA PHE A 101 -15.09 17.18 -8.77
C PHE A 101 -15.19 15.82 -9.47
N SER A 102 -15.70 15.79 -10.70
CA SER A 102 -15.82 14.56 -11.49
C SER A 102 -14.47 13.89 -11.74
N VAL A 103 -13.44 14.65 -12.13
CA VAL A 103 -12.09 14.11 -12.34
C VAL A 103 -11.51 13.56 -11.03
N SER A 104 -11.66 14.28 -9.92
CA SER A 104 -11.19 13.82 -8.61
C SER A 104 -11.89 12.53 -8.17
N SER A 105 -13.20 12.42 -8.43
CA SER A 105 -14.00 11.24 -8.10
C SER A 105 -13.56 10.00 -8.89
N ILE A 106 -13.26 10.15 -10.20
CA ILE A 106 -12.72 9.07 -11.03
C ILE A 106 -11.37 8.58 -10.49
N ILE A 107 -10.46 9.51 -10.17
CA ILE A 107 -9.13 9.19 -9.63
C ILE A 107 -9.26 8.45 -8.29
N PHE A 108 -10.17 8.91 -7.42
CA PHE A 108 -10.47 8.25 -6.16
C PHE A 108 -11.01 6.83 -6.37
N LEU A 109 -11.90 6.64 -7.34
CA LEU A 109 -12.46 5.32 -7.67
C LEU A 109 -11.37 4.35 -8.14
N VAL A 110 -10.48 4.80 -9.02
CA VAL A 110 -9.35 3.99 -9.49
C VAL A 110 -8.42 3.62 -8.34
N TYR A 111 -8.13 4.57 -7.45
CA TYR A 111 -7.32 4.30 -6.25
C TYR A 111 -7.98 3.24 -5.35
N TYR A 112 -9.28 3.37 -5.12
CA TYR A 112 -10.02 2.43 -4.28
C TYR A 112 -10.00 1.01 -4.87
N ILE A 113 -10.18 0.88 -6.19
CA ILE A 113 -10.11 -0.42 -6.87
C ILE A 113 -8.69 -1.00 -6.78
N ALA A 114 -7.65 -0.18 -6.98
CA ALA A 114 -6.26 -0.62 -6.87
C ALA A 114 -5.92 -1.11 -5.45
N LEU A 115 -6.39 -0.41 -4.42
CA LEU A 115 -6.17 -0.78 -3.03
C LEU A 115 -6.87 -2.10 -2.66
N ASN A 116 -8.14 -2.26 -3.04
CA ASN A 116 -8.89 -3.51 -2.82
C ASN A 116 -8.33 -4.68 -3.64
N GLY A 117 -7.83 -4.42 -4.85
CA GLY A 117 -7.15 -5.43 -5.66
C GLY A 117 -5.86 -5.91 -5.01
N GLY A 118 -5.06 -4.98 -4.48
CA GLY A 118 -3.85 -5.29 -3.71
C GLY A 118 -4.15 -6.10 -2.44
N GLU A 119 -5.21 -5.76 -1.72
CA GLU A 119 -5.68 -6.50 -0.54
C GLU A 119 -6.00 -7.95 -0.87
N GLN A 120 -6.80 -8.19 -1.90
CA GLN A 120 -7.13 -9.54 -2.34
C GLN A 120 -5.91 -10.37 -2.76
N LEU A 121 -4.87 -9.73 -3.31
CA LEU A 121 -3.61 -10.40 -3.66
C LEU A 121 -2.77 -10.75 -2.43
N ALA A 122 -2.80 -9.89 -1.40
CA ALA A 122 -2.10 -10.14 -0.14
C ALA A 122 -2.79 -11.22 0.70
N ASP A 123 -4.12 -11.19 0.77
CA ASP A 123 -4.92 -12.16 1.52
C ASP A 123 -4.77 -13.57 0.95
N LYS A 124 -4.66 -13.70 -0.38
CA LYS A 124 -4.37 -14.98 -1.06
C LYS A 124 -2.91 -15.41 -0.97
N GLY A 125 -2.05 -14.64 -0.31
CA GLY A 125 -0.63 -14.95 -0.12
C GLY A 125 0.24 -14.80 -1.37
N PHE A 126 -0.27 -14.22 -2.47
CA PHE A 126 0.52 -14.02 -3.70
C PHE A 126 1.57 -12.92 -3.56
N MET A 127 1.33 -11.93 -2.69
CA MET A 127 2.21 -10.79 -2.50
C MET A 127 2.35 -10.44 -1.02
N PRO A 128 3.54 -10.03 -0.54
CA PRO A 128 3.70 -9.63 0.85
C PRO A 128 2.76 -8.45 1.19
N PRO A 129 2.08 -8.50 2.35
CA PRO A 129 1.13 -7.46 2.80
C PRO A 129 1.66 -6.03 2.70
N PHE A 130 2.94 -5.84 3.04
CA PHE A 130 3.63 -4.56 2.93
C PHE A 130 3.62 -4.05 1.49
N LEU A 131 4.09 -4.86 0.54
CA LEU A 131 4.18 -4.41 -0.85
C LEU A 131 2.79 -4.18 -1.44
N ALA A 132 1.81 -5.02 -1.11
CA ALA A 132 0.46 -4.92 -1.65
C ALA A 132 -0.25 -3.63 -1.26
N MET A 133 -0.09 -3.20 -0.01
CA MET A 133 -0.72 -1.96 0.48
C MET A 133 0.02 -0.70 -0.01
N TRP A 134 1.33 -0.78 -0.22
CA TRP A 134 2.15 0.37 -0.61
C TRP A 134 2.25 0.56 -2.13
N LEU A 135 2.05 -0.49 -2.94
CA LEU A 135 2.16 -0.42 -4.39
C LEU A 135 1.19 0.61 -4.99
N ALA A 136 -0.07 0.62 -4.53
CA ALA A 136 -1.06 1.59 -4.97
C ALA A 136 -0.58 3.03 -4.67
N ASN A 137 -0.09 3.30 -3.45
CA ASN A 137 0.46 4.60 -3.09
C ASN A 137 1.66 4.99 -3.96
N ILE A 138 2.58 4.07 -4.23
CA ILE A 138 3.76 4.36 -5.05
C ILE A 138 3.34 4.74 -6.48
N ILE A 139 2.41 3.99 -7.08
CA ILE A 139 1.91 4.27 -8.43
C ILE A 139 1.24 5.65 -8.48
N PHE A 140 0.37 5.95 -7.52
CA PHE A 140 -0.33 7.24 -7.46
C PHE A 140 0.61 8.39 -7.12
N LEU A 141 1.64 8.17 -6.32
CA LEU A 141 2.67 9.16 -6.03
C LEU A 141 3.47 9.51 -7.30
N ILE A 142 3.86 8.51 -8.09
CA ILE A 142 4.53 8.72 -9.38
C ILE A 142 3.61 9.52 -10.31
N LEU A 143 2.33 9.15 -10.39
CA LEU A 143 1.34 9.88 -11.18
C LEU A 143 1.20 11.33 -10.71
N ALA A 144 1.15 11.57 -9.39
CA ALA A 144 1.08 12.91 -8.81
C ALA A 144 2.29 13.75 -9.20
N VAL A 145 3.49 13.20 -9.08
CA VAL A 145 4.74 13.89 -9.45
C VAL A 145 4.77 14.22 -10.94
N LEU A 146 4.41 13.27 -11.81
CA LEU A 146 4.34 13.50 -13.25
C LEU A 146 3.35 14.62 -13.59
N LEU A 147 2.19 14.62 -12.93
CA LEU A 147 1.14 15.61 -13.16
C LEU A 147 1.56 17.00 -12.66
N ILE A 148 2.25 17.09 -11.52
CA ILE A 148 2.86 18.35 -11.04
C ILE A 148 3.88 18.87 -12.04
N ILE A 149 4.80 18.02 -12.53
CA ILE A 149 5.82 18.43 -13.51
C ILE A 149 5.16 18.92 -14.82
N GLY A 150 4.12 18.23 -15.30
CA GLY A 150 3.33 18.67 -16.45
C GLY A 150 2.68 20.05 -16.22
N SER A 151 2.04 20.23 -15.06
CA SER A 151 1.39 21.49 -14.68
C SER A 151 2.37 22.67 -14.58
N ILE A 152 3.57 22.44 -14.06
CA ILE A 152 4.64 23.46 -13.97
C ILE A 152 5.17 23.83 -15.36
N LYS A 153 5.31 22.86 -16.28
CA LYS A 153 5.79 23.14 -17.64
C LYS A 153 4.80 23.97 -18.45
N GLU A 154 3.51 23.70 -18.28
CA GLU A 154 2.45 24.38 -19.04
C GLU A 154 2.20 25.80 -18.52
N LYS A 155 2.47 26.03 -17.24
CA LYS A 155 2.38 27.35 -16.64
C LYS A 155 3.77 27.82 -16.21
N ARG A 156 4.39 28.68 -17.01
CA ARG A 156 5.30 29.71 -16.50
C ARG A 156 4.53 30.51 -15.41
N LEU A 157 4.51 29.99 -14.18
CA LEU A 157 3.64 30.46 -13.09
C LEU A 157 4.11 31.77 -12.45
N LEU A 158 5.23 32.33 -12.93
CA LEU A 158 5.69 33.64 -12.56
C LEU A 158 6.03 34.38 -13.85
N ASP A 159 5.07 35.14 -14.38
CA ASP A 159 5.42 36.39 -15.03
C ASP A 159 6.13 37.25 -13.98
N MET A 160 7.44 37.05 -13.83
CA MET A 160 8.31 37.85 -12.97
C MET A 160 8.12 39.36 -13.20
N PRO A 161 7.78 39.86 -14.41
CA PRO A 161 7.43 41.26 -14.61
C PRO A 161 6.16 41.70 -13.85
N THR A 162 5.06 40.92 -13.90
CA THR A 162 3.79 41.31 -13.25
C THR A 162 3.88 41.20 -11.72
N LEU A 163 4.60 40.19 -11.21
CA LEU A 163 4.79 40.01 -9.78
C LEU A 163 5.68 41.13 -9.20
N MET A 164 6.80 41.46 -9.84
CA MET A 164 7.67 42.57 -9.42
C MET A 164 6.95 43.91 -9.50
N TRP A 165 6.14 44.14 -10.55
CA TRP A 165 5.32 45.35 -10.65
C TRP A 165 4.32 45.46 -9.50
N LYS A 166 3.60 44.38 -9.18
CA LYS A 166 2.57 44.36 -8.13
C LYS A 166 3.16 44.54 -6.73
N ILE A 167 4.36 44.01 -6.49
CA ILE A 167 5.11 44.21 -5.23
C ILE A 167 5.62 45.66 -5.14
N LYS A 168 6.19 46.20 -6.22
CA LYS A 168 6.71 47.58 -6.25
C LYS A 168 5.60 48.65 -6.14
N HIS A 169 4.40 48.36 -6.66
CA HIS A 169 3.26 49.28 -6.66
C HIS A 169 2.22 48.99 -5.57
N TYR A 170 2.46 48.04 -4.67
CA TYR A 170 1.55 47.73 -3.56
C TYR A 170 1.27 48.94 -2.64
N ARG A 171 2.16 49.94 -2.65
CA ARG A 171 2.04 51.15 -1.83
C ARG A 171 1.18 52.28 -2.45
N ASN A 172 0.81 52.24 -3.73
CA ASN A 172 -0.01 53.27 -4.38
C ASN A 172 -1.09 52.66 -5.31
N ARG A 173 -2.32 52.54 -4.81
CA ARG A 173 -3.46 51.87 -5.48
C ARG A 173 -4.10 52.61 -6.68
N LYS A 174 -3.39 53.53 -7.35
CA LYS A 174 -4.00 54.37 -8.44
C LYS A 174 -3.27 54.36 -9.79
N ALA A 175 -2.38 53.41 -10.06
CA ALA A 175 -1.77 53.27 -11.39
C ALA A 175 -2.37 52.08 -12.15
N PRO A 176 -2.95 52.28 -13.35
CA PRO A 176 -3.34 51.17 -14.22
C PRO A 176 -2.09 50.39 -14.68
N VAL A 177 -2.29 49.10 -14.99
CA VAL A 177 -1.22 48.19 -15.43
C VAL A 177 -0.67 48.67 -16.79
N PRO A 178 0.65 48.78 -17.00
CA PRO A 178 1.22 49.17 -18.29
C PRO A 178 0.88 48.16 -19.40
N ASP A 179 0.43 48.66 -20.55
CA ASP A 179 -0.06 47.85 -21.69
C ASP A 179 1.03 46.96 -22.33
N GLU A 180 2.31 47.25 -22.11
CA GLU A 180 3.45 46.47 -22.60
C GLU A 180 3.54 45.05 -22.01
N ILE A 181 2.84 44.77 -20.91
CA ILE A 181 2.94 43.49 -20.17
C ILE A 181 1.74 42.56 -20.51
N VAL A 182 0.74 43.05 -21.22
CA VAL A 182 -0.55 42.36 -21.44
C VAL A 182 -0.58 41.58 -22.78
N HIS A 183 0.51 41.61 -23.55
CA HIS A 183 0.63 40.96 -24.87
C HIS A 183 1.63 39.81 -24.90
#